data_AF-A0A2P2G2X3-F1
#
_entry.id   AF-A0A2P2G2X3-F1
#
_cell.length_a   1.000
_cell.length_b   1.000
_cell.length_c   1.000
_cell.angle_alpha   90.00
_cell.angle_beta   90.00
_cell.angle_gamma   90.00
#
_symmetry.space_group_name_H-M   'P 1'
#
loop_
_entity.id
_entity.type
_entity.pdbx_description
1 polymer ?
#
loop_
_entity_poly.entity_id
_entity_poly.type
_entity_poly.pdbx_seq_one_letter_code
_entity_poly.pdbx_strand_id
1 'polypeptide(L)'
;MPVHAFIDESVRDQRYLLCMTLVAPAQLAPSRRELSSLLLPGARELHFKKEKEPRRRRLIDRIAALEVTTSISLAACTRKTEEETRQKCLERAVADLLAKNAHRLVLDSRDHRDLHDRRTMQKALGHRPSKTELTYEHLNSTAEPLLWISDAVGWCFGAGGTWRRRASRLIDSVIEP
;
A
#
# COMPACT_ATOMS: atom_id res chain seq x y z
N MET A 1 -8.26 -11.41 -13.87
CA MET A 1 -6.92 -11.10 -14.38
C MET A 1 -5.98 -11.05 -13.20
N PRO A 2 -4.75 -11.58 -13.31
CA PRO A 2 -3.79 -11.52 -12.21
C PRO A 2 -3.45 -10.05 -11.93
N VAL A 3 -3.25 -9.71 -10.66
CA VAL A 3 -2.92 -8.35 -10.20
C VAL A 3 -1.63 -8.37 -9.39
N HIS A 4 -0.96 -7.23 -9.35
CA HIS A 4 0.17 -6.97 -8.46
C HIS A 4 -0.29 -6.02 -7.36
N ALA A 5 0.14 -6.27 -6.14
CA ALA A 5 -0.24 -5.52 -4.96
C ALA A 5 0.94 -4.79 -4.35
N PHE A 6 0.70 -3.59 -3.84
CA PHE A 6 1.68 -2.72 -3.20
C PHE A 6 1.10 -2.22 -1.89
N ILE A 7 1.76 -2.49 -0.77
CA ILE A 7 1.25 -2.18 0.56
C ILE A 7 2.17 -1.19 1.27
N ASP A 8 1.55 -0.15 1.82
CA ASP A 8 2.15 0.75 2.79
C ASP A 8 1.17 1.00 3.96
N GLU A 9 1.68 1.46 5.09
CA GLU A 9 0.90 1.72 6.30
C GLU A 9 0.91 3.19 6.72
N SER A 10 -0.17 3.57 7.41
CA SER A 10 -0.24 4.87 8.09
C SER A 10 -0.88 4.69 9.46
N VAL A 11 -0.29 5.29 10.48
CA VAL A 11 -0.85 5.31 11.83
C VAL A 11 -1.22 6.74 12.21
N ARG A 12 -2.46 6.96 12.62
CA ARG A 12 -2.96 8.29 13.02
C ARG A 12 -4.05 8.20 14.08
N ASP A 13 -3.85 8.88 15.20
CA ASP A 13 -4.80 8.96 16.31
C ASP A 13 -5.35 7.59 16.75
N GLN A 14 -4.45 6.66 17.11
CA GLN A 14 -4.80 5.28 17.51
C GLN A 14 -5.54 4.45 16.45
N ARG A 15 -5.48 4.87 15.18
CA ARG A 15 -5.96 4.09 14.04
C ARG A 15 -4.80 3.63 13.22
N TYR A 16 -4.76 2.33 12.97
CA TYR A 16 -3.88 1.67 12.03
C TYR A 16 -4.57 1.61 10.68
N LEU A 17 -3.89 2.06 9.63
CA LEU A 17 -4.32 1.97 8.25
C LEU A 17 -3.30 1.14 7.49
N LEU A 18 -3.76 0.07 6.85
CA LEU A 18 -3.00 -0.63 5.81
C LEU A 18 -3.63 -0.28 4.47
N CYS A 19 -2.87 0.37 3.60
CA CYS A 19 -3.31 0.70 2.25
C CYS A 19 -2.69 -0.29 1.26
N MET A 20 -3.55 -1.02 0.54
CA MET A 20 -3.14 -1.95 -0.50
C MET A 20 -3.58 -1.42 -1.85
N THR A 21 -2.63 -1.10 -2.72
CA THR A 21 -2.87 -0.72 -4.12
C THR A 21 -2.80 -1.96 -5.00
N LEU A 22 -3.81 -2.16 -5.84
CA LEU A 22 -3.89 -3.21 -6.85
C LEU A 22 -3.66 -2.62 -8.24
N VAL A 23 -2.75 -3.23 -8.99
CA VAL A 23 -2.35 -2.78 -10.33
C VAL A 23 -2.38 -3.96 -11.28
N ALA A 24 -3.07 -3.80 -12.43
CA ALA A 24 -3.02 -4.78 -13.50
C ALA A 24 -1.63 -4.81 -14.16
N PRO A 25 -1.13 -5.96 -14.63
CA PRO A 25 0.19 -6.07 -15.25
C PRO A 25 0.46 -5.06 -16.37
N ALA A 26 -0.55 -4.77 -17.20
CA ALA A 26 -0.47 -3.77 -18.27
C ALA A 26 -0.22 -2.34 -17.77
N GLN A 27 -0.64 -2.02 -16.54
CA GLN A 27 -0.53 -0.69 -15.95
C GLN A 27 0.74 -0.49 -15.12
N LEU A 28 1.53 -1.54 -14.85
CA LEU A 28 2.75 -1.43 -14.06
C LEU A 28 3.76 -0.43 -14.65
N ALA A 29 4.12 -0.58 -15.92
CA ALA A 29 5.12 0.28 -16.56
C ALA A 29 4.61 1.71 -16.85
N PRO A 30 3.37 1.93 -17.33
CA PRO A 30 2.78 3.27 -17.42
C PRO A 30 2.72 3.99 -16.07
N SER A 31 2.18 3.36 -15.02
CA SER A 31 2.04 3.99 -13.71
C SER A 31 3.39 4.32 -13.08
N ARG A 32 4.40 3.44 -13.17
CA ARG A 32 5.76 3.75 -12.68
C ARG A 32 6.37 4.96 -13.39
N ARG A 33 6.21 5.06 -14.71
CA ARG A 33 6.73 6.19 -15.50
C ARG A 33 6.05 7.49 -15.10
N GLU A 34 4.73 7.47 -15.00
CA GLU A 34 3.94 8.63 -14.58
C GLU A 34 4.34 9.10 -13.17
N LEU A 35 4.43 8.19 -12.20
CA LEU A 35 4.86 8.52 -10.84
C LEU A 35 6.29 9.08 -10.79
N SER A 36 7.21 8.45 -11.50
CA SER A 36 8.61 8.90 -11.54
C SER A 36 8.74 10.31 -12.15
N SER A 37 7.86 10.66 -13.11
CA SER A 37 7.83 12.01 -13.69
C SER A 37 7.41 13.11 -12.72
N LEU A 38 6.80 12.75 -11.58
CA LEU A 38 6.37 13.68 -10.54
C LEU A 38 7.48 14.01 -9.54
N LEU A 39 8.60 13.29 -9.56
CA LEU A 39 9.75 13.53 -8.69
C LEU A 39 10.34 14.92 -8.91
N LEU A 40 10.77 15.55 -7.82
CA LEU A 40 11.59 16.76 -7.91
C LEU A 40 13.02 16.38 -8.34
N PRO A 41 13.77 17.30 -8.96
CA PRO A 41 15.18 17.07 -9.27
C PRO A 41 15.96 16.56 -8.05
N GLY A 42 16.63 15.41 -8.19
CA GLY A 42 17.40 14.77 -7.12
C GLY A 42 16.60 13.95 -6.11
N ALA A 43 15.26 14.00 -6.15
CA ALA A 43 14.43 13.13 -5.31
C ALA A 43 14.42 11.69 -5.85
N ARG A 44 14.41 10.71 -4.94
CA ARG A 44 14.36 9.28 -5.26
C ARG A 44 13.03 8.62 -4.89
N GLU A 45 12.21 9.29 -4.09
CA GLU A 45 10.90 8.81 -3.65
C GLU A 45 9.91 9.97 -3.52
N LEU A 46 8.62 9.65 -3.57
CA LEU A 46 7.55 10.56 -3.16
C LEU A 46 7.09 10.19 -1.75
N HIS A 47 7.55 10.96 -0.75
CA HIS A 47 7.09 10.82 0.62
C HIS A 47 5.95 11.83 0.86
N PHE A 48 4.70 11.43 0.63
CA PHE A 48 3.53 12.31 0.55
C PHE A 48 3.35 13.18 1.80
N LYS A 49 3.61 12.60 2.98
CA LYS A 49 3.58 13.33 4.26
C LYS A 49 4.60 14.47 4.35
N LYS A 50 5.73 14.44 3.64
CA LYS A 50 6.75 15.51 3.69
C LYS A 50 6.47 16.64 2.69
N GLU A 51 5.57 16.41 1.74
CA GLU A 51 5.26 17.37 0.68
C GLU A 51 4.45 18.57 1.19
N LYS A 52 4.69 19.74 0.59
CA LYS A 52 3.88 20.94 0.87
C LYS A 52 2.48 20.79 0.28
N GLU A 53 1.50 21.43 0.91
CA GLU A 53 0.08 21.27 0.56
C GLU A 53 -0.25 21.47 -0.94
N PRO A 54 0.24 22.51 -1.64
CA PRO A 54 -0.03 22.65 -3.08
C PRO A 54 0.48 21.46 -3.90
N ARG A 55 1.62 20.90 -3.50
CA ARG A 55 2.22 19.74 -4.15
C ARG A 55 1.47 18.45 -3.80
N ARG A 56 1.05 18.24 -2.56
CA ARG A 56 0.17 17.13 -2.18
C ARG A 56 -1.11 17.09 -3.02
N ARG A 57 -1.77 18.25 -3.22
CA ARG A 57 -2.96 18.34 -4.09
C ARG A 57 -2.65 17.89 -5.52
N ARG A 58 -1.59 18.41 -6.12
CA ARG A 58 -1.15 18.00 -7.46
C ARG A 58 -0.84 16.50 -7.52
N LEU A 59 -0.13 15.97 -6.52
CA LEU A 59 0.24 14.55 -6.48
C LEU A 59 -0.98 13.65 -6.41
N ILE A 60 -1.91 13.88 -5.47
CA ILE A 60 -3.10 13.04 -5.35
C ILE A 60 -4.00 13.15 -6.59
N ASP A 61 -4.08 14.33 -7.23
CA ASP A 61 -4.86 14.50 -8.45
C ASP A 61 -4.26 13.72 -9.64
N ARG A 62 -2.92 13.64 -9.72
CA ARG A 62 -2.23 12.82 -10.74
C ARG A 62 -2.33 11.33 -10.46
N ILE A 63 -2.19 10.94 -9.20
CA ILE A 63 -2.37 9.54 -8.77
C ILE A 63 -3.82 9.09 -9.05
N ALA A 64 -4.81 9.94 -8.79
CA ALA A 64 -6.23 9.65 -9.04
C ALA A 64 -6.59 9.49 -10.53
N ALA A 65 -5.70 9.85 -11.45
CA ALA A 65 -5.87 9.64 -12.88
C ALA A 65 -5.25 8.31 -13.37
N LEU A 66 -4.55 7.57 -12.51
CA LEU A 66 -3.99 6.26 -12.83
C LEU A 66 -5.07 5.19 -12.83
N GLU A 67 -4.94 4.19 -13.71
CA GLU A 67 -5.78 2.99 -13.72
C GLU A 67 -5.34 2.00 -12.63
N VAL A 68 -5.60 2.37 -11.36
CA VAL A 68 -5.30 1.57 -10.18
C VAL A 68 -6.47 1.62 -9.21
N THR A 69 -6.59 0.60 -8.36
CA THR A 69 -7.55 0.61 -7.24
C THR A 69 -6.83 0.37 -5.93
N THR A 70 -7.42 0.82 -4.84
CA THR A 70 -6.87 0.67 -3.49
C THR A 70 -7.93 0.14 -2.53
N SER A 71 -7.51 -0.67 -1.58
CA SER A 71 -8.31 -1.08 -0.43
C SER A 71 -7.64 -0.63 0.86
N ILE A 72 -8.42 -0.17 1.82
CA ILE A 72 -7.94 0.26 3.14
C ILE A 72 -8.38 -0.76 4.20
N SER A 73 -7.46 -1.35 4.94
CA SER A 73 -7.77 -2.02 6.21
C SER A 73 -7.62 -1.02 7.35
N LEU A 74 -8.68 -0.82 8.12
CA LEU A 74 -8.75 0.10 9.24
C LEU A 74 -8.96 -0.67 10.54
N ALA A 75 -8.06 -0.48 11.50
CA ALA A 75 -8.18 -1.09 12.82
C ALA A 75 -7.78 -0.10 13.91
N ALA A 76 -8.35 -0.26 15.11
CA ALA A 76 -7.89 0.46 16.29
C ALA A 76 -6.57 -0.16 16.79
N CYS A 77 -5.62 0.68 17.19
CA CYS A 77 -4.39 0.23 17.81
C CYS A 77 -3.87 1.23 18.85
N THR A 78 -3.18 0.72 19.85
CA THR A 78 -2.26 1.50 20.66
C THR A 78 -0.84 1.28 20.16
N ARG A 79 0.13 2.09 20.61
CA ARG A 79 1.55 1.86 20.31
C ARG A 79 2.03 0.45 20.72
N LYS A 80 1.42 -0.15 21.74
CA LYS A 80 1.78 -1.51 22.21
C LYS A 80 1.21 -2.61 21.33
N THR A 81 0.10 -2.35 20.65
CA THR A 81 -0.61 -3.33 19.82
C THR A 81 -0.38 -3.12 18.32
N GLU A 82 0.35 -2.07 17.91
CA GLU A 82 0.57 -1.70 16.52
C GLU A 82 1.08 -2.86 15.66
N GLU A 83 2.09 -3.59 16.13
CA GLU A 83 2.63 -4.73 15.38
C GLU A 83 1.62 -5.88 15.29
N GLU A 84 0.88 -6.18 16.37
CA GLU A 84 -0.17 -7.19 16.34
C GLU A 84 -1.29 -6.80 15.36
N THR A 85 -1.74 -5.54 15.41
CA THR A 85 -2.74 -4.98 14.50
C THR A 85 -2.27 -5.08 13.06
N ARG A 86 -1.00 -4.75 12.78
CA ARG A 86 -0.43 -4.93 11.46
C ARG A 86 -0.55 -6.37 10.98
N GLN A 87 -0.14 -7.34 11.80
CA GLN A 87 -0.11 -8.73 11.36
C GLN A 87 -1.53 -9.25 11.05
N LYS A 88 -2.55 -8.81 11.80
CA LYS A 88 -3.97 -9.09 11.48
C LYS A 88 -4.39 -8.47 10.14
N CYS A 89 -4.07 -7.19 9.92
CA CYS A 89 -4.36 -6.52 8.65
C CYS A 89 -3.66 -7.21 7.47
N LEU A 90 -2.39 -7.61 7.65
CA LEU A 90 -1.60 -8.28 6.62
C LEU A 90 -2.15 -9.68 6.32
N GLU A 91 -2.49 -10.47 7.33
CA GLU A 91 -3.11 -11.78 7.16
C GLU A 91 -4.40 -11.68 6.34
N ARG A 92 -5.25 -10.71 6.66
CA ARG A 92 -6.47 -10.44 5.88
C ARG A 92 -6.16 -10.04 4.44
N ALA A 93 -5.21 -9.11 4.24
CA ALA A 93 -4.81 -8.65 2.90
C ALA A 93 -4.29 -9.80 2.04
N VAL A 94 -3.49 -10.71 2.61
CA VAL A 94 -2.97 -11.89 1.90
C VAL A 94 -4.11 -12.84 1.52
N ALA A 95 -5.07 -13.08 2.41
CA ALA A 95 -6.25 -13.88 2.08
C ALA A 95 -7.06 -13.28 0.91
N ASP A 96 -7.24 -11.95 0.90
CA ASP A 96 -7.92 -11.24 -0.20
C ASP A 96 -7.12 -11.32 -1.52
N LEU A 97 -5.78 -11.27 -1.46
CA LEU A 97 -4.91 -11.41 -2.62
C LEU A 97 -4.94 -12.82 -3.22
N LEU A 98 -4.96 -13.85 -2.38
CA LEU A 98 -5.12 -15.24 -2.83
C LEU A 98 -6.47 -15.44 -3.52
N ALA A 99 -7.56 -14.90 -2.96
CA ALA A 99 -8.89 -14.96 -3.58
C ALA A 99 -8.95 -14.22 -4.93
N LYS A 100 -8.11 -13.20 -5.14
CA LYS A 100 -7.99 -12.43 -6.38
C LYS A 100 -6.99 -13.02 -7.39
N ASN A 101 -6.34 -14.15 -7.07
CA ASN A 101 -5.24 -14.73 -7.86
C ASN A 101 -4.14 -13.69 -8.17
N ALA A 102 -3.71 -12.96 -7.14
CA ALA A 102 -2.59 -12.04 -7.26
C ALA A 102 -1.27 -12.80 -7.43
N HIS A 103 -0.34 -12.25 -8.22
CA HIS A 103 0.95 -12.89 -8.52
C HIS A 103 2.11 -12.33 -7.71
N ARG A 104 2.03 -11.05 -7.33
CA ARG A 104 3.12 -10.35 -6.64
C ARG A 104 2.56 -9.40 -5.60
N LEU A 105 3.13 -9.46 -4.40
CA LEU A 105 2.92 -8.50 -3.32
C LEU A 105 4.24 -7.81 -2.99
N VAL A 106 4.27 -6.49 -3.02
CA VAL A 106 5.38 -5.69 -2.53
C VAL A 106 4.95 -4.96 -1.26
N LEU A 107 5.70 -5.17 -0.18
CA LEU A 107 5.54 -4.46 1.09
C LEU A 107 6.61 -3.37 1.19
N ASP A 108 6.25 -2.16 1.65
CA ASP A 108 7.29 -1.19 2.01
C ASP A 108 8.12 -1.74 3.18
N SER A 109 9.44 -1.67 3.03
CA SER A 109 10.40 -2.24 3.98
C SER A 109 10.35 -1.49 5.31
N ARG A 110 10.33 -2.24 6.41
CA ARG A 110 10.38 -1.72 7.78
C ARG A 110 11.66 -2.18 8.49
N ASP A 111 12.69 -2.50 7.69
CA ASP A 111 13.98 -3.02 8.10
C ASP A 111 13.86 -4.29 8.95
N HIS A 112 14.35 -4.25 10.19
CA HIS A 112 14.30 -5.36 11.13
C HIS A 112 12.87 -5.87 11.41
N ARG A 113 11.83 -5.03 11.19
CA ARG A 113 10.44 -5.43 11.42
C ARG A 113 9.87 -6.33 10.32
N ASP A 114 10.51 -6.43 9.15
CA ASP A 114 10.12 -7.33 8.06
C ASP A 114 10.08 -8.80 8.50
N LEU A 115 10.85 -9.17 9.54
CA LEU A 115 10.84 -10.52 10.11
C LEU A 115 9.46 -10.93 10.66
N HIS A 116 8.66 -9.97 11.16
CA HIS A 116 7.29 -10.24 11.63
C HIS A 116 6.39 -10.57 10.44
N ASP A 117 6.47 -9.77 9.38
CA ASP A 117 5.70 -9.98 8.15
C ASP A 117 6.06 -11.34 7.53
N ARG A 118 7.34 -11.71 7.48
CA ARG A 118 7.77 -13.02 6.96
C ARG A 118 7.10 -14.19 7.69
N ARG A 119 6.97 -14.12 9.02
CA ARG A 119 6.27 -15.15 9.81
C ARG A 119 4.78 -15.22 9.46
N THR A 120 4.14 -14.08 9.28
CA THR A 120 2.72 -14.00 8.87
C THR A 120 2.52 -14.52 7.46
N MET A 121 3.38 -14.13 6.51
CA MET A 121 3.36 -14.64 5.14
C MET A 121 3.56 -16.17 5.09
N GLN A 122 4.50 -16.71 5.87
CA GLN A 122 4.71 -18.17 5.95
C GLN A 122 3.48 -18.90 6.46
N LYS A 123 2.78 -18.35 7.47
CA LYS A 123 1.54 -18.94 7.98
C LYS A 123 0.42 -18.87 6.95
N ALA A 124 0.23 -17.71 6.33
CA ALA A 124 -0.86 -17.45 5.39
C ALA A 124 -0.70 -18.23 4.06
N LEU A 125 0.53 -18.34 3.53
CA LEU A 125 0.82 -19.09 2.31
C LEU A 125 0.98 -20.61 2.56
N GLY A 126 1.11 -21.01 3.82
CA GLY A 126 1.24 -22.40 4.26
C GLY A 126 2.58 -23.06 3.89
N HIS A 127 2.65 -24.37 4.12
CA HIS A 127 3.89 -25.17 4.01
C HIS A 127 4.38 -25.39 2.57
N ARG A 128 3.57 -25.05 1.55
CA ARG A 128 3.97 -25.14 0.14
C ARG A 128 3.64 -23.83 -0.58
N PRO A 129 4.39 -22.75 -0.33
CA PRO A 129 4.17 -21.45 -0.99
C PRO A 129 4.24 -21.57 -2.52
N SER A 130 4.99 -22.52 -3.06
CA SER A 130 5.05 -22.78 -4.51
C SER A 130 3.74 -23.27 -5.12
N LYS A 131 2.75 -23.66 -4.31
CA LYS A 131 1.38 -23.94 -4.78
C LYS A 131 0.53 -22.67 -4.86
N THR A 132 0.95 -21.58 -4.23
CA THR A 132 0.35 -20.27 -4.43
C THR A 132 1.09 -19.56 -5.55
N GLU A 133 0.38 -18.94 -6.48
CA GLU A 133 1.01 -18.10 -7.53
C GLU A 133 1.50 -16.75 -6.98
N LEU A 134 1.24 -16.46 -5.70
CA LEU A 134 1.58 -15.23 -5.01
C LEU A 134 3.02 -15.26 -4.48
N THR A 135 3.87 -14.46 -5.11
CA THR A 135 5.21 -14.11 -4.58
C THR A 135 5.14 -12.84 -3.74
N TYR A 136 6.04 -12.68 -2.77
CA TYR A 136 6.14 -11.43 -2.02
C TYR A 136 7.59 -11.01 -1.78
N GLU A 137 7.78 -9.71 -1.61
CA GLU A 137 9.06 -9.11 -1.27
C GLU A 137 8.87 -7.80 -0.49
N HIS A 138 9.91 -7.44 0.25
CA HIS A 138 10.02 -6.13 0.90
C HIS A 138 10.95 -5.27 0.08
N LEU A 139 10.47 -4.11 -0.37
CA LEU A 139 11.26 -3.12 -1.10
C LEU A 139 11.19 -1.78 -0.38
N ASN A 140 12.28 -1.02 -0.44
CA ASN A 140 12.24 0.37 -0.02
C ASN A 140 11.45 1.18 -1.06
N SER A 141 10.66 2.14 -0.60
CA SER A 141 9.91 3.07 -1.47
C SER A 141 10.78 3.78 -2.51
N THR A 142 12.09 3.99 -2.29
CA THR A 142 13.02 4.50 -3.31
C THR A 142 13.21 3.59 -4.53
N ALA A 143 12.93 2.29 -4.40
CA ALA A 143 13.15 1.29 -5.45
C ALA A 143 11.86 0.93 -6.22
N GLU A 144 10.68 1.14 -5.63
CA GLU A 144 9.40 0.79 -6.24
C GLU A 144 8.40 1.96 -6.14
N PRO A 145 8.25 2.75 -7.22
CA PRO A 145 7.35 3.90 -7.25
C PRO A 145 5.90 3.59 -6.90
N LEU A 146 5.42 2.37 -7.19
CA LEU A 146 4.03 2.00 -6.94
C LEU A 146 3.67 1.95 -5.44
N LEU A 147 4.66 1.85 -4.55
CA LEU A 147 4.44 2.01 -3.10
C LEU A 147 3.98 3.42 -2.73
N TRP A 148 4.35 4.44 -3.50
CA TRP A 148 3.97 5.84 -3.24
C TRP A 148 2.46 6.08 -3.39
N ILE A 149 1.77 5.23 -4.16
CA ILE A 149 0.30 5.29 -4.26
C ILE A 149 -0.31 4.93 -2.91
N SER A 150 0.16 3.84 -2.29
CA SER A 150 -0.33 3.37 -0.99
C SER A 150 -0.02 4.38 0.13
N ASP A 151 1.18 4.98 0.16
CA ASP A 151 1.53 6.09 1.07
C ASP A 151 0.54 7.26 0.90
N ALA A 152 0.40 7.75 -0.33
CA ALA A 152 -0.43 8.93 -0.62
C ALA A 152 -1.91 8.70 -0.27
N VAL A 153 -2.46 7.55 -0.65
CA VAL A 153 -3.87 7.21 -0.39
C VAL A 153 -4.12 6.93 1.08
N GLY A 154 -3.24 6.15 1.73
CA GLY A 154 -3.31 5.87 3.17
C GLY A 154 -3.26 7.16 4.00
N TRP A 155 -2.33 8.07 3.65
CA TRP A 155 -2.24 9.37 4.28
C TRP A 155 -3.51 10.22 4.05
N CYS A 156 -4.01 10.29 2.80
CA CYS A 156 -5.20 11.06 2.47
C CYS A 156 -6.44 10.57 3.20
N PHE A 157 -6.60 9.24 3.32
CA PHE A 157 -7.68 8.64 4.08
C PHE A 157 -7.59 9.00 5.56
N GLY A 158 -6.41 8.81 6.17
CA GLY A 158 -6.18 9.15 7.57
C GLY A 158 -6.33 10.63 7.89
N ALA A 159 -5.97 11.52 6.95
CA ALA A 159 -6.15 12.96 7.09
C ALA A 159 -7.62 13.41 7.04
N GLY A 160 -8.49 12.63 6.39
CA GLY A 160 -9.92 12.94 6.33
C GLY A 160 -10.25 14.19 5.50
N GLY A 161 -11.48 14.68 5.67
CA GLY A 161 -11.96 15.93 5.03
C GLY A 161 -11.72 15.98 3.52
N THR A 162 -11.12 17.07 3.05
CA THR A 162 -10.81 17.27 1.62
C THR A 162 -9.84 16.24 1.06
N TRP A 163 -8.92 15.69 1.86
CA TRP A 163 -7.96 14.70 1.39
C TRP A 163 -8.61 13.36 1.11
N ARG A 164 -9.46 12.87 2.03
CA ARG A 164 -10.23 11.66 1.81
C ARG A 164 -11.15 11.77 0.59
N ARG A 165 -11.78 12.94 0.38
CA ARG A 165 -12.60 13.19 -0.82
C ARG A 165 -11.79 13.14 -2.12
N ARG A 166 -10.54 13.61 -2.12
CA ARG A 166 -9.68 13.55 -3.32
C ARG A 166 -9.22 12.12 -3.63
N ALA A 167 -8.94 11.33 -2.60
CA ALA A 167 -8.54 9.94 -2.76
C ALA A 167 -9.72 8.99 -3.00
N SER A 168 -10.98 9.41 -2.80
CA SER A 168 -12.12 8.49 -2.77
C SER A 168 -12.33 7.70 -4.06
N ARG A 169 -11.95 8.25 -5.22
CA ARG A 169 -12.04 7.55 -6.52
C ARG A 169 -11.08 6.38 -6.64
N LEU A 170 -9.99 6.38 -5.87
CA LEU A 170 -9.01 5.30 -5.82
C LEU A 170 -9.41 4.22 -4.84
N ILE A 171 -10.30 4.51 -3.87
CA ILE A 171 -10.63 3.59 -2.78
C ILE A 171 -11.85 2.76 -3.18
N ASP A 172 -11.60 1.49 -3.48
CA ASP A 172 -12.62 0.50 -3.84
C ASP A 172 -13.33 -0.05 -2.58
N SER A 173 -12.59 -0.23 -1.50
CA SER A 173 -13.14 -0.79 -0.25
C SER A 173 -12.42 -0.30 1.00
N VAL A 174 -13.15 -0.29 2.12
CA VAL A 174 -12.64 -0.12 3.47
C VAL A 174 -13.06 -1.34 4.28
N ILE A 175 -12.09 -2.00 4.91
CA ILE A 175 -12.25 -3.27 5.61
C ILE A 175 -11.87 -3.04 7.07
N GLU A 176 -12.68 -3.58 7.98
CA GLU A 176 -12.34 -3.66 9.40
C GLU A 176 -11.96 -5.12 9.70
N PRO A 177 -10.66 -5.44 9.87
CA PRO A 177 -10.16 -6.81 10.03
C PRO A 177 -10.32 -7.35 11.44
#